data_AF-A0A952XTZ7-F1
#
_entry.id   AF-A0A952XTZ7-F1
#
_cell.length_a   1.000
_cell.length_b   1.000
_cell.length_c   1.000
_cell.angle_alpha   90.00
_cell.angle_beta   90.00
_cell.angle_gamma   90.00
#
_symmetry.space_group_name_H-M   'P 1'
#
loop_
_entity.id
_entity.type
_entity.pdbx_description
1 polymer ?
#
loop_
_entity_poly.entity_id
_entity_poly.type
_entity_poly.pdbx_seq_one_letter_code
_entity_poly.pdbx_strand_id
1 'polypeptide(L)'
;MRILLAATLLTGLGSPVLACDGGRLFGMIDAPLPAQADVSFDVAVVDSTEGGNWDVYLAVGGKLAENLVRTDFGEVGRYQTRLVVSSPDAYAVTATRYIYSAPAYVSGSTTVREEKDIYVFCDGKLYLPEEDFGLGEDYKGQAADALATFDAEEVKAYLPALKR
;
A
#
# COMPACT_ATOMS: atom_id res chain seq x y z
N MET A 1 14.77 58.93 -11.72
CA MET A 1 13.80 57.99 -12.32
C MET A 1 14.32 56.58 -12.03
N ARG A 2 13.81 55.91 -10.99
CA ARG A 2 14.25 54.57 -10.56
C ARG A 2 13.22 53.55 -11.06
N ILE A 3 13.62 52.69 -11.97
CA ILE A 3 12.81 51.58 -12.49
C ILE A 3 12.93 50.45 -11.47
N LEU A 4 11.86 50.16 -10.73
CA LEU A 4 11.73 48.93 -9.94
C LEU A 4 11.41 47.78 -10.90
N LEU A 5 12.35 46.85 -11.08
CA LEU A 5 12.08 45.54 -11.66
C LEU A 5 11.35 44.69 -10.60
N ALA A 6 10.07 44.42 -10.83
CA ALA A 6 9.33 43.41 -10.07
C ALA A 6 9.70 42.03 -10.62
N ALA A 7 10.46 41.27 -9.84
CA ALA A 7 10.73 39.86 -10.10
C ALA A 7 9.49 39.04 -9.73
N THR A 8 8.69 38.68 -10.72
CA THR A 8 7.56 37.76 -10.58
C THR A 8 8.14 36.36 -10.33
N LEU A 9 8.20 35.93 -9.07
CA LEU A 9 8.43 34.54 -8.73
C LEU A 9 7.20 33.73 -9.19
N LEU A 10 7.30 33.13 -10.37
CA LEU A 10 6.46 32.00 -10.77
C LEU A 10 6.90 30.78 -9.95
N THR A 11 6.47 30.68 -8.70
CA THR A 11 6.55 29.41 -7.96
C THR A 11 5.55 28.47 -8.60
N GLY A 12 6.06 27.55 -9.42
CA GLY A 12 5.30 26.47 -10.02
C GLY A 12 4.56 25.69 -8.95
N LEU A 13 3.24 25.88 -8.92
CA LEU A 13 2.31 24.96 -8.27
C LEU A 13 2.37 23.67 -9.07
N GLY A 14 3.30 22.79 -8.71
CA GLY A 14 3.28 21.40 -9.15
C GLY A 14 1.90 20.86 -8.79
N SER A 15 1.06 20.63 -9.80
CA SER A 15 -0.30 20.16 -9.59
C SER A 15 -0.19 18.73 -9.03
N PRO A 16 -0.70 18.46 -7.82
CA PRO A 16 -0.63 17.13 -7.22
C PRO A 16 -1.34 16.05 -8.05
N VAL A 17 -2.19 16.48 -8.99
CA VAL A 17 -2.87 15.65 -9.97
C VAL A 17 -1.90 14.84 -10.84
N LEU A 18 -0.68 15.33 -11.14
CA LEU A 18 0.27 14.60 -11.98
C LEU A 18 1.01 13.48 -11.23
N ALA A 19 1.11 13.55 -9.90
CA ALA A 19 1.73 12.48 -9.11
C ALA A 19 0.82 11.26 -8.98
N CYS A 20 -0.50 11.47 -9.14
CA CYS A 20 -1.51 10.43 -9.15
C CYS A 20 -2.08 10.12 -10.53
N ASP A 21 -1.28 10.33 -11.59
CA ASP A 21 -1.54 9.66 -12.85
C ASP A 21 -1.39 8.15 -12.61
N GLY A 22 -2.51 7.50 -12.27
CA GLY A 22 -2.57 6.19 -11.60
C GLY A 22 -1.84 5.07 -12.34
N GLY A 23 -1.48 5.26 -13.62
CA GLY A 23 -0.77 4.28 -14.43
C GLY A 23 0.52 3.74 -13.80
N ARG A 24 1.32 4.59 -13.14
CA ARG A 24 2.55 4.11 -12.47
C ARG A 24 2.22 3.25 -11.26
N LEU A 25 1.28 3.68 -10.41
CA LEU A 25 0.91 2.95 -9.19
C LEU A 25 0.29 1.59 -9.52
N PHE A 26 -0.63 1.54 -10.49
CA PHE A 26 -1.21 0.26 -10.93
C PHE A 26 -0.14 -0.66 -11.52
N GLY A 27 0.80 -0.13 -12.30
CA GLY A 27 1.96 -0.92 -12.76
C GLY A 27 2.81 -1.49 -11.62
N MET A 28 3.00 -0.74 -10.52
CA MET A 28 3.72 -1.21 -9.34
C MET A 28 2.91 -2.23 -8.50
N ILE A 29 1.59 -2.08 -8.45
CA ILE A 29 0.68 -3.04 -7.79
C ILE A 29 0.74 -4.40 -8.49
N ASP A 30 0.66 -4.38 -9.83
CA ASP A 30 0.64 -5.61 -10.66
C ASP A 30 2.02 -6.24 -10.80
N ALA A 31 3.09 -5.47 -10.59
CA ALA A 31 4.45 -5.99 -10.62
C ALA A 31 4.65 -7.05 -9.52
N PRO A 32 5.23 -8.23 -9.87
CA PRO A 32 5.58 -9.22 -8.88
C PRO A 32 6.63 -8.67 -7.93
N LEU A 33 6.48 -8.95 -6.64
CA LEU A 33 7.50 -8.63 -5.65
C LEU A 33 8.75 -9.50 -5.88
N PRO A 34 9.94 -9.00 -5.53
CA PRO A 34 11.13 -9.83 -5.45
C PRO A 34 10.88 -11.07 -4.57
N ALA A 35 11.53 -12.19 -4.89
CA ALA A 35 11.35 -13.45 -4.18
C ALA A 35 11.76 -13.39 -2.70
N GLN A 36 12.62 -12.43 -2.34
CA GLN A 36 13.10 -12.22 -0.98
C GLN A 36 12.93 -10.74 -0.61
N ALA A 37 12.37 -10.49 0.58
CA ALA A 37 12.29 -9.16 1.17
C ALA A 37 13.66 -8.72 1.70
N ASP A 38 13.90 -7.40 1.75
CA ASP A 38 15.13 -6.84 2.35
C ASP A 38 15.14 -7.01 3.87
N VAL A 39 13.96 -6.90 4.48
CA VAL A 39 13.73 -7.16 5.91
C VAL A 39 12.46 -7.99 6.05
N SER A 40 12.49 -9.01 6.89
CA SER A 40 11.35 -9.87 7.19
C SER A 40 11.33 -10.16 8.69
N PHE A 41 10.18 -9.99 9.34
CA PHE A 41 10.04 -10.17 10.79
C PHE A 41 8.59 -10.38 11.22
N ASP A 42 8.40 -11.14 12.30
CA ASP A 42 7.08 -11.44 12.86
C ASP A 42 6.34 -10.17 13.32
N VAL A 43 5.02 -10.16 13.16
CA VAL A 43 4.16 -9.07 13.69
C VAL A 43 4.26 -8.99 15.21
N ALA A 44 4.27 -7.77 15.77
CA ALA A 44 4.30 -7.61 17.23
C ALA A 44 2.93 -7.92 17.87
N VAL A 45 1.85 -7.61 17.17
CA VAL A 45 0.47 -7.94 17.55
C VAL A 45 -0.08 -8.93 16.54
N VAL A 46 -0.45 -10.11 17.05
CA VAL A 46 -0.99 -11.20 16.24
C VAL A 46 -2.51 -11.09 16.18
N ASP A 47 -3.05 -10.83 14.99
CA ASP A 47 -4.50 -10.77 14.73
C ASP A 47 -5.03 -12.06 14.04
N SER A 48 -4.23 -13.11 13.99
CA SER A 48 -4.55 -14.38 13.34
C SER A 48 -4.27 -15.58 14.25
N THR A 49 -4.82 -16.75 13.93
CA THR A 49 -4.53 -17.98 14.70
C THR A 49 -3.15 -18.56 14.42
N GLU A 50 -2.56 -18.24 13.27
CA GLU A 50 -1.30 -18.83 12.77
C GLU A 50 -0.13 -17.82 12.77
N GLY A 51 -0.30 -16.66 13.40
CA GLY A 51 0.69 -15.59 13.41
C GLY A 51 0.64 -14.70 12.16
N GLY A 52 1.61 -13.80 12.07
CA GLY A 52 1.74 -12.89 10.93
C GLY A 52 3.18 -12.46 10.74
N ASN A 53 3.47 -11.97 9.54
CA ASN A 53 4.78 -11.51 9.15
C ASN A 53 4.71 -10.16 8.44
N TRP A 54 5.74 -9.34 8.66
CA TRP A 54 6.05 -8.17 7.88
C TRP A 54 7.16 -8.48 6.88
N ASP A 55 6.95 -8.13 5.62
CA ASP A 55 7.97 -8.14 4.57
C ASP A 55 8.17 -6.72 4.05
N VAL A 56 9.39 -6.21 4.17
CA VAL A 56 9.80 -4.88 3.74
C VAL A 56 10.66 -4.97 2.49
N TYR A 57 10.23 -4.29 1.43
CA TYR A 57 10.98 -4.15 0.18
C TYR A 57 11.37 -2.68 0.02
N LEU A 58 12.66 -2.41 0.13
CA LEU A 58 13.19 -1.06 0.18
C LEU A 58 13.32 -0.48 -1.23
N ALA A 59 13.00 0.80 -1.37
CA ALA A 59 13.27 1.56 -2.56
C ALA A 59 14.78 1.66 -2.83
N VAL A 60 15.14 2.01 -4.07
CA VAL A 60 16.52 2.32 -4.43
C VAL A 60 17.08 3.39 -3.48
N GLY A 61 18.10 3.04 -2.71
CA GLY A 61 18.64 3.87 -1.62
C GLY A 61 18.48 3.26 -0.22
N GLY A 62 17.70 2.18 -0.07
CA GLY A 62 17.80 1.24 1.06
C GLY A 62 17.31 1.77 2.41
N LYS A 63 16.47 2.81 2.44
CA LYS A 63 15.97 3.39 3.69
C LYS A 63 14.45 3.45 3.81
N LEU A 64 13.76 3.63 2.68
CA LEU A 64 12.31 3.78 2.65
C LEU A 64 11.71 2.55 1.98
N ALA A 65 10.55 2.11 2.44
CA ALA A 65 9.82 1.05 1.74
C ALA A 65 9.30 1.56 0.40
N GLU A 66 9.57 0.80 -0.67
CA GLU A 66 8.78 0.87 -1.90
C GLU A 66 7.55 -0.03 -1.79
N ASN A 67 7.71 -1.19 -1.15
CA ASN A 67 6.61 -2.05 -0.77
C ASN A 67 6.76 -2.47 0.68
N LEU A 68 5.64 -2.53 1.39
CA LEU A 68 5.56 -3.07 2.74
C LEU A 68 4.34 -3.98 2.80
N VAL A 69 4.55 -5.22 3.21
CA VAL A 69 3.52 -6.26 3.16
C VAL A 69 3.32 -6.81 4.57
N ARG A 70 2.08 -6.75 5.06
CA ARG A 70 1.63 -7.56 6.19
C ARG A 70 0.96 -8.80 5.66
N THR A 71 1.34 -9.96 6.17
CA THR A 71 0.63 -11.22 5.94
C THR A 71 0.15 -11.77 7.28
N ASP A 72 -1.16 -11.98 7.40
CA ASP A 72 -1.79 -12.67 8.52
C ASP A 72 -2.21 -14.07 8.06
N PHE A 73 -1.60 -15.10 8.64
CA PHE A 73 -1.79 -16.48 8.20
C PHE A 73 -3.05 -17.12 8.82
N GLY A 74 -3.62 -18.08 8.12
CA GLY A 74 -4.71 -18.91 8.62
C GLY A 74 -4.67 -20.31 8.02
N GLU A 75 -5.39 -21.24 8.62
CA GLU A 75 -5.42 -22.61 8.12
C GLU A 75 -6.00 -22.68 6.70
N VAL A 76 -7.10 -21.98 6.43
CA VAL A 76 -7.86 -22.07 5.17
C VAL A 76 -7.58 -20.94 4.18
N GLY A 77 -6.59 -20.10 4.48
CA GLY A 77 -6.28 -18.93 3.67
C GLY A 77 -5.24 -18.04 4.33
N ARG A 78 -5.03 -16.86 3.76
CA ARG A 78 -4.30 -15.78 4.41
C ARG A 78 -4.87 -14.45 3.99
N TYR A 79 -4.68 -13.45 4.83
CA TYR A 79 -5.00 -12.06 4.52
C TYR A 79 -3.69 -11.30 4.34
N GLN A 80 -3.59 -10.52 3.29
CA GLN A 80 -2.39 -9.75 2.97
C GLN A 80 -2.76 -8.29 2.74
N THR A 81 -2.14 -7.39 3.50
CA THR A 81 -2.24 -5.95 3.26
C THR A 81 -0.89 -5.46 2.74
N ARG A 82 -0.85 -4.91 1.52
CA ARG A 82 0.37 -4.39 0.90
C ARG A 82 0.24 -2.89 0.65
N LEU A 83 1.18 -2.13 1.18
CA LEU A 83 1.41 -0.74 0.83
C LEU A 83 2.41 -0.68 -0.31
N VAL A 84 2.10 0.11 -1.33
CA VAL A 84 2.95 0.39 -2.50
C VAL A 84 3.19 1.88 -2.55
N VAL A 85 4.44 2.32 -2.42
CA VAL A 85 4.82 3.73 -2.32
C VAL A 85 5.55 4.16 -3.58
N SER A 86 4.92 5.01 -4.39
CA SER A 86 5.59 5.60 -5.56
C SER A 86 6.30 6.91 -5.22
N SER A 87 5.75 7.67 -4.27
CA SER A 87 6.30 8.89 -3.68
C SER A 87 5.64 9.14 -2.30
N PRO A 88 6.17 10.06 -1.48
CA PRO A 88 5.57 10.41 -0.19
C PRO A 88 4.11 10.86 -0.22
N ASP A 89 3.64 11.34 -1.37
CA ASP A 89 2.30 11.86 -1.63
C ASP A 89 1.46 11.00 -2.58
N ALA A 90 2.00 9.91 -3.14
CA ALA A 90 1.26 9.01 -4.02
C ALA A 90 1.59 7.54 -3.71
N TYR A 91 0.61 6.84 -3.16
CA TYR A 91 0.74 5.45 -2.73
C TYR A 91 -0.58 4.70 -2.89
N ALA A 92 -0.53 3.39 -2.80
CA ALA A 92 -1.72 2.55 -2.80
C ALA A 92 -1.62 1.50 -1.71
N VAL A 93 -2.78 1.10 -1.19
CA VAL A 93 -2.93 -0.04 -0.30
C VAL A 93 -3.77 -1.08 -1.00
N THR A 94 -3.31 -2.31 -1.05
CA THR A 94 -4.10 -3.45 -1.48
C THR A 94 -4.42 -4.34 -0.29
N ALA A 95 -5.69 -4.71 -0.14
CA ALA A 95 -6.15 -5.73 0.79
C ALA A 95 -6.49 -6.98 -0.01
N THR A 96 -5.76 -8.07 0.19
CA THR A 96 -5.92 -9.31 -0.59
C THR A 96 -6.26 -10.48 0.32
N ARG A 97 -7.38 -11.13 0.04
CA ARG A 97 -7.77 -12.39 0.66
C ARG A 97 -7.43 -13.55 -0.25
N TYR A 98 -6.61 -14.46 0.25
CA TYR A 98 -6.31 -15.72 -0.40
C TYR A 98 -7.11 -16.84 0.26
N ILE A 99 -7.78 -17.65 -0.56
CA ILE A 99 -8.58 -18.80 -0.09
C ILE A 99 -7.95 -20.07 -0.64
N TYR A 100 -7.69 -21.02 0.24
CA TYR A 100 -7.07 -22.30 -0.11
C TYR A 100 -8.11 -23.38 -0.43
N SER A 101 -7.73 -24.38 -1.23
CA SER A 101 -8.56 -25.56 -1.54
C SER A 101 -8.82 -26.46 -0.34
N ALA A 102 -7.91 -26.45 0.63
CA ALA A 102 -7.92 -27.23 1.86
C ALA A 102 -7.06 -26.51 2.91
N PRO A 103 -7.06 -26.93 4.19
CA PRO A 103 -6.13 -26.39 5.17
C PRO A 103 -4.66 -26.44 4.70
N ALA A 104 -3.85 -25.44 5.05
CA ALA A 104 -2.50 -25.24 4.52
C ALA A 104 -1.54 -26.41 4.80
N TYR A 105 -1.79 -27.16 5.88
CA TYR A 105 -1.01 -28.36 6.24
C TYR A 105 -1.36 -29.60 5.41
N VAL A 106 -2.43 -29.57 4.61
CA VAL A 106 -2.83 -30.68 3.74
C VAL A 106 -1.98 -30.67 2.47
N SER A 107 -1.34 -31.80 2.17
CA SER A 107 -0.54 -31.95 0.93
C SER A 107 -1.39 -31.69 -0.31
N GLY A 108 -0.88 -30.85 -1.22
CA GLY A 108 -1.60 -30.42 -2.42
C GLY A 108 -2.58 -29.26 -2.19
N SER A 109 -2.66 -28.70 -0.99
CA SER A 109 -3.37 -27.44 -0.76
C SER A 109 -2.77 -26.32 -1.60
N THR A 110 -3.62 -25.50 -2.21
CA THR A 110 -3.23 -24.38 -3.06
C THR A 110 -4.27 -23.27 -2.98
N THR A 111 -3.88 -22.04 -3.34
CA THR A 111 -4.81 -20.93 -3.53
C THR A 111 -5.75 -21.23 -4.68
N VAL A 112 -7.07 -21.18 -4.42
CA VAL A 112 -8.12 -21.35 -5.43
C VAL A 112 -8.88 -20.07 -5.74
N ARG A 113 -8.78 -19.06 -4.87
CA ARG A 113 -9.37 -17.75 -5.08
C ARG A 113 -8.51 -16.66 -4.44
N GLU A 114 -8.39 -15.56 -5.17
CA GLU A 114 -7.81 -14.31 -4.72
C GLU A 114 -8.88 -13.22 -4.87
N GLU A 115 -9.14 -12.50 -3.79
CA GLU A 115 -10.00 -11.31 -3.80
C GLU A 115 -9.13 -10.13 -3.40
N LYS A 116 -9.10 -9.08 -4.23
CA LYS A 116 -8.20 -7.95 -4.02
C LYS A 116 -8.98 -6.65 -4.13
N ASP A 117 -8.96 -5.89 -3.06
CA ASP A 117 -9.37 -4.50 -3.03
C ASP A 117 -8.15 -3.59 -3.17
N ILE A 118 -8.31 -2.50 -3.92
CA ILE A 118 -7.24 -1.54 -4.19
C ILE A 118 -7.74 -0.16 -3.77
N TYR A 119 -6.95 0.51 -2.94
CA TYR A 119 -7.18 1.85 -2.42
C TYR A 119 -6.02 2.75 -2.82
N VAL A 120 -6.27 3.76 -3.65
CA VAL A 120 -5.23 4.68 -4.11
C VAL A 120 -5.31 5.97 -3.29
N PHE A 121 -4.16 6.50 -2.87
CA PHE A 121 -4.07 7.70 -2.06
C PHE A 121 -3.16 8.74 -2.70
N CYS A 122 -3.64 9.99 -2.66
CA CYS A 122 -3.03 11.16 -3.30
C CYS A 122 -3.03 12.33 -2.31
N ASP A 123 -1.85 12.84 -1.97
CA ASP A 123 -1.67 13.83 -0.90
C ASP A 123 -2.36 13.42 0.42
N GLY A 124 -2.27 12.13 0.77
CA GLY A 124 -2.91 11.56 1.95
C GLY A 124 -4.44 11.42 1.86
N LYS A 125 -5.03 11.63 0.68
CA LYS A 125 -6.48 11.50 0.48
C LYS A 125 -6.80 10.30 -0.39
N LEU A 126 -7.83 9.54 -0.01
CA LEU A 126 -8.37 8.46 -0.83
C LEU A 126 -8.85 9.03 -2.17
N TYR A 127 -8.22 8.56 -3.24
CA TYR A 127 -8.61 8.82 -4.61
C TYR A 127 -9.74 7.86 -4.98
N LEU A 128 -10.90 8.44 -5.32
CA LEU A 128 -12.07 7.67 -5.71
C LEU A 128 -12.11 7.56 -7.24
N PRO A 129 -12.46 6.39 -7.80
CA PRO A 129 -12.79 6.28 -9.21
C PRO A 129 -14.02 7.15 -9.57
N GLU A 130 -14.28 7.27 -10.87
CA GLU A 130 -15.45 7.99 -11.40
C GLU A 130 -16.76 7.44 -10.80
N GLU A 131 -17.77 8.30 -10.66
CA GLU A 131 -18.99 8.02 -9.87
C GLU A 131 -19.80 6.81 -10.38
N ASP A 132 -19.60 6.40 -11.63
CA ASP A 132 -20.25 5.25 -12.27
C ASP A 132 -19.57 3.90 -11.98
N PHE A 133 -18.40 3.89 -11.33
CA PHE A 133 -17.65 2.68 -11.01
C PHE A 133 -18.34 1.79 -9.96
N GLY A 134 -19.42 2.26 -9.31
CA GLY A 134 -20.26 1.44 -8.43
C GLY A 134 -19.54 0.93 -7.18
N LEU A 135 -18.93 1.84 -6.42
CA LEU A 135 -18.26 1.49 -5.16
C LEU A 135 -19.24 0.92 -4.13
N GLY A 136 -18.79 -0.07 -3.36
CA GLY A 136 -19.54 -0.56 -2.20
C GLY A 136 -19.73 0.52 -1.14
N GLU A 137 -20.83 0.42 -0.38
CA GLU A 137 -21.21 1.44 0.62
C GLU A 137 -20.12 1.71 1.67
N ASP A 138 -19.31 0.69 2.01
CA ASP A 138 -18.25 0.75 3.02
C ASP A 138 -16.83 0.92 2.45
N TYR A 139 -16.68 1.18 1.15
CA TYR A 139 -15.35 1.25 0.50
C TYR A 139 -14.38 2.23 1.21
N LYS A 140 -14.90 3.36 1.69
CA LYS A 140 -14.09 4.35 2.42
C LYS A 140 -13.64 3.86 3.80
N GLY A 141 -14.49 3.10 4.50
CA GLY A 141 -14.16 2.50 5.79
C GLY A 141 -13.07 1.45 5.61
N GLN A 142 -13.26 0.55 4.64
CA GLN A 142 -12.29 -0.49 4.30
C GLN A 142 -10.93 0.10 3.86
N ALA A 143 -10.94 1.20 3.11
CA ALA A 143 -9.71 1.91 2.75
C ALA A 143 -8.96 2.46 3.98
N ALA A 144 -9.69 3.02 4.95
CA ALA A 144 -9.12 3.55 6.19
C ALA A 144 -8.55 2.43 7.06
N ASP A 145 -9.27 1.32 7.22
CA ASP A 145 -8.82 0.15 7.98
C ASP A 145 -7.58 -0.48 7.35
N ALA A 146 -7.55 -0.61 6.02
CA ALA A 146 -6.40 -1.12 5.29
C ALA A 146 -5.18 -0.19 5.46
N LEU A 147 -5.37 1.13 5.43
CA LEU A 147 -4.28 2.09 5.67
C LEU A 147 -3.76 2.03 7.11
N ALA A 148 -4.66 1.90 8.10
CA ALA A 148 -4.33 1.83 9.51
C ALA A 148 -3.44 0.63 9.87
N THR A 149 -3.45 -0.43 9.04
CA THR A 149 -2.52 -1.55 9.17
C THR A 149 -1.05 -1.09 9.25
N PHE A 150 -0.70 -0.01 8.57
CA PHE A 150 0.66 0.53 8.52
C PHE A 150 0.97 1.55 9.62
N ASP A 151 0.05 1.75 10.57
CA ASP A 151 0.28 2.57 11.77
C ASP A 151 1.03 1.81 12.88
N ALA A 152 1.23 0.49 12.70
CA ALA A 152 1.99 -0.35 13.62
C ALA A 152 3.40 0.22 13.89
N GLU A 153 3.79 0.27 15.16
CA GLU A 153 5.02 0.94 15.60
C GLU A 153 6.27 0.34 14.95
N GLU A 154 6.30 -0.98 14.79
CA GLU A 154 7.41 -1.76 14.23
C GLU A 154 7.73 -1.42 12.77
N VAL A 155 6.80 -0.82 12.02
CA VAL A 155 7.02 -0.46 10.61
C VAL A 155 7.18 1.04 10.35
N LYS A 156 6.96 1.90 11.36
CA LYS A 156 7.02 3.36 11.19
C LYS A 156 8.37 3.85 10.67
N ALA A 157 9.46 3.18 11.04
CA ALA A 157 10.81 3.54 10.60
C ALA A 157 10.99 3.46 9.07
N TYR A 158 10.17 2.66 8.38
CA TYR A 158 10.23 2.50 6.92
C TYR A 158 9.34 3.49 6.15
N LEU A 159 8.47 4.23 6.85
CA LEU A 159 7.48 5.16 6.29
C LEU A 159 7.56 6.62 6.82
N PRO A 160 8.74 7.18 7.16
CA PRO A 160 8.83 8.44 7.91
C PRO A 160 8.32 9.69 7.15
N ALA A 161 8.24 9.63 5.82
CA ALA A 161 7.83 10.75 4.98
C ALA A 161 6.43 10.58 4.38
N LEU A 162 5.78 9.43 4.59
CA LEU A 162 4.50 9.13 3.94
C LEU A 162 3.40 10.05 4.49
N LYS A 163 2.73 10.79 3.60
CA LYS A 163 1.57 11.61 3.95
C LYS A 163 0.34 10.71 4.06
N ARG A 164 -0.15 10.48 5.27
CA ARG A 164 -1.37 9.71 5.54
C ARG A 164 -2.44 10.59 6.17
#